data_AF-A0A5C8S196-F1
#
_entry.id   AF-A0A5C8S196-F1
#
_cell.length_a   1.000
_cell.length_b   1.000
_cell.length_c   1.000
_cell.angle_alpha   90.00
_cell.angle_beta   90.00
_cell.angle_gamma   90.00
#
_symmetry.space_group_name_H-M   'P 1'
#
loop_
_entity.id
_entity.type
_entity.pdbx_description
1 polymer ?
#
loop_
_entity_poly.entity_id
_entity_poly.type
_entity_poly.pdbx_seq_one_letter_code
_entity_poly.pdbx_strand_id
1 'polypeptide(L)' 'MPVLNAISDAVATCEAYSRTAGEFAALGDVKGLVYAVRCASAAILSAADLAGELRPSRQNGGQQA' A
#
# COMPACT_ATOMS: atom_id res chain seq x y z
N MET A 1 14.58 9.04 6.13
CA MET A 1 13.47 8.45 6.92
C MET A 1 12.04 8.79 6.46
N PRO A 2 11.74 9.74 5.54
CA PRO A 2 10.33 10.05 5.22
C PRO A 2 9.61 8.96 4.40
N VAL A 3 10.31 8.23 3.52
CA VAL A 3 9.70 7.19 2.67
C VAL A 3 9.20 5.98 3.48
N LEU A 4 9.93 5.58 4.53
CA LEU A 4 9.51 4.48 5.41
C LEU A 4 8.25 4.83 6.19
N ASN A 5 8.15 6.07 6.67
CA ASN A 5 6.94 6.56 7.32
C ASN A 5 5.77 6.62 6.34
N ALA A 6 5.98 7.12 5.11
CA ALA A 6 4.94 7.16 4.09
C ALA A 6 4.43 5.75 3.71
N ILE A 7 5.33 4.76 3.61
CA ILE A 7 4.95 3.35 3.42
C ILE A 7 4.12 2.86 4.60
N SER A 8 4.56 3.14 5.83
CA SER A 8 3.83 2.75 7.04
C SER A 8 2.42 3.33 7.07
N ASP A 9 2.26 4.62 6.76
CA ASP A 9 0.97 5.31 6.75
C ASP A 9 0.02 4.75 5.68
N ALA A 10 0.55 4.46 4.48
CA ALA A 10 -0.21 3.84 3.40
C ALA A 10 -0.66 2.41 3.77
N VAL A 11 0.21 1.61 4.39
CA VAL A 11 -0.13 0.26 4.86
C VAL A 11 -1.18 0.31 5.97
N ALA A 12 -1.06 1.23 6.93
CA ALA A 12 -2.07 1.42 7.98
C ALA A 12 -3.45 1.78 7.40
N THR A 13 -3.47 2.63 6.37
CA THR A 13 -4.69 2.97 5.64
C THR A 13 -5.29 1.75 4.94
N CYS A 14 -4.46 0.92 4.31
CA CYS A 14 -4.90 -0.34 3.70
C CYS A 14 -5.52 -1.30 4.74
N GLU A 15 -4.89 -1.46 5.92
CA GLU A 15 -5.41 -2.32 6.98
C GLU A 15 -6.81 -1.86 7.43
N ALA A 16 -6.98 -0.55 7.67
CA ALA A 16 -8.25 0.01 8.10
C ALA A 16 -9.38 -0.30 7.10
N TYR A 17 -9.16 -0.02 5.81
CA TYR A 17 -10.15 -0.32 4.78
C TYR A 17 -10.39 -1.83 4.59
N SER A 18 -9.36 -2.66 4.74
CA SER A 18 -9.50 -4.12 4.65
C SER A 18 -10.37 -4.67 5.79
N ARG A 19 -10.23 -4.12 7.00
CA ARG A 19 -11.09 -4.47 8.14
C ARG A 19 -12.54 -4.07 7.89
N THR A 20 -12.76 -2.83 7.47
CA THR A 20 -14.11 -2.31 7.14
C THR A 20 -14.74 -3.08 5.98
N ALA A 21 -13.97 -3.52 4.99
CA ALA A 21 -14.48 -4.38 3.92
C ALA A 21 -15.05 -5.70 4.48
N GLY A 22 -14.38 -6.32 5.46
CA GLY A 22 -14.90 -7.49 6.15
C GLY A 22 -16.22 -7.23 6.89
N GLU A 23 -16.35 -6.06 7.51
CA GLU A 23 -17.59 -5.63 8.18
C GLU A 23 -18.74 -5.46 7.17
N PHE A 24 -18.50 -4.79 6.04
CA PHE A 24 -19.50 -4.66 4.98
C PHE A 24 -19.91 -6.01 4.38
N ALA A 25 -18.95 -6.92 4.19
CA ALA A 25 -19.24 -8.27 3.73
C ALA A 25 -20.15 -9.03 4.71
N ALA A 26 -19.88 -8.93 6.02
CA ALA A 26 -20.70 -9.55 7.06
C ALA A 26 -22.14 -8.98 7.09
N LEU A 27 -22.30 -7.71 6.74
CA LEU A 27 -23.60 -7.03 6.66
C LEU A 27 -24.33 -7.25 5.32
N GLY A 28 -23.68 -7.85 4.33
CA GLY A 28 -24.21 -7.98 2.97
C GLY A 28 -24.25 -6.67 2.17
N ASP A 29 -23.53 -5.63 2.62
CA ASP A 29 -23.43 -4.36 1.89
C ASP A 29 -22.38 -4.46 0.78
N VAL A 30 -22.85 -4.84 -0.40
CA VAL A 30 -22.02 -4.99 -1.60
C VAL A 30 -21.38 -3.66 -2.02
N LYS A 31 -22.07 -2.53 -1.88
CA LYS A 31 -21.55 -1.23 -2.33
C LYS A 31 -20.44 -0.76 -1.40
N GLY A 32 -20.66 -0.85 -0.09
CA GLY A 32 -19.65 -0.57 0.93
C GLY A 32 -18.42 -1.45 0.76
N LEU A 33 -18.63 -2.76 0.56
CA LEU A 33 -17.55 -3.73 0.32
C LEU A 33 -16.69 -3.35 -0.89
N VAL A 34 -17.31 -3.10 -2.05
CA VAL A 34 -16.58 -2.76 -3.28
C VAL A 34 -15.78 -1.46 -3.10
N TYR A 35 -16.38 -0.47 -2.44
CA TYR A 35 -15.70 0.78 -2.14
C TYR A 35 -14.48 0.58 -1.24
N ALA A 36 -14.65 -0.09 -0.10
CA ALA A 36 -13.58 -0.33 0.86
C ALA A 36 -12.42 -1.12 0.24
N VAL A 37 -12.72 -2.17 -0.54
CA VAL A 37 -11.69 -2.95 -1.25
C VAL A 37 -10.90 -2.09 -2.25
N ARG A 38 -11.57 -1.18 -2.98
CA ARG A 38 -10.88 -0.26 -3.91
C ARG A 38 -9.95 0.69 -3.17
N CYS A 39 -10.39 1.25 -2.04
CA CYS A 39 -9.56 2.14 -1.22
C CYS A 39 -8.35 1.40 -0.63
N ALA A 40 -8.54 0.20 -0.09
CA ALA A 40 -7.44 -0.64 0.39
C ALA A 40 -6.43 -0.93 -0.72
N SER A 41 -6.92 -1.30 -1.90
CA SER A 41 -6.09 -1.59 -3.08
C SER A 41 -5.26 -0.37 -3.51
N ALA A 42 -5.86 0.82 -3.55
CA ALA A 42 -5.15 2.05 -3.91
C ALA A 42 -4.04 2.38 -2.90
N ALA A 43 -4.31 2.18 -1.60
CA ALA A 43 -3.35 2.43 -0.54
C ALA A 43 -2.15 1.47 -0.63
N ILE A 44 -2.39 0.17 -0.81
CA ILE A 44 -1.29 -0.81 -0.90
C ILE A 44 -0.48 -0.68 -2.19
N LEU A 45 -1.10 -0.29 -3.31
CA LEU A 45 -0.37 0.02 -4.55
C LEU A 45 0.55 1.24 -4.36
N SER A 46 0.06 2.29 -3.70
CA SER A 46 0.89 3.46 -3.35
C SER A 46 2.08 3.06 -2.47
N ALA A 47 1.86 2.18 -1.48
CA ALA A 47 2.93 1.67 -0.63
C ALA A 47 3.94 0.83 -1.44
N ALA A 48 3.47 0.02 -2.39
CA ALA A 48 4.32 -0.80 -3.25
C ALA A 48 5.20 0.06 -4.17
N ASP A 49 4.66 1.14 -4.73
CA ASP A 49 5.42 2.09 -5.55
C ASP A 49 6.54 2.74 -4.74
N LEU A 50 6.22 3.23 -3.52
CA LEU A 50 7.21 3.80 -2.59
C LEU A 50 8.25 2.76 -2.15
N ALA A 51 7.85 1.52 -1.93
CA ALA A 51 8.78 0.44 -1.61
C ALA A 51 9.75 0.13 -2.76
N GLY A 52 9.33 0.39 -4.01
CA GLY A 52 10.21 0.35 -5.18
C GLY A 52 11.40 1.30 -5.08
N GLU A 53 11.25 2.45 -4.43
CA GLU A 53 12.32 3.43 -4.21
C GLU A 53 13.37 2.94 -3.19
N LEU A 54 13.00 2.00 -2.30
CA LEU A 54 13.92 1.41 -1.34
C LEU A 54 14.88 0.40 -1.98
N ARG A 55 14.61 -0.03 -3.22
CA ARG A 55 15.45 -1.01 -3.90
C ARG A 55 16.82 -0.38 -4.16
N PRO A 56 17.93 -0.98 -3.66
CA PRO A 56 19.26 -0.47 -3.94
C PRO A 56 19.48 -0.44 -5.45
N SER A 57 19.77 0.73 -6.01
CA SER A 57 20.22 0.86 -7.39
C SER A 57 21.35 -0.14 -7.62
N ARG A 58 21.24 -0.97 -8.66
CA ARG A 58 22.37 -1.76 -9.20
C ARG A 58 23.42 -0.82 -9.83
N GLN A 59 23.98 0.09 -9.03
CA GLN A 59 24.97 1.09 -9.42
C GLN A 59 26.34 0.82 -8.79
N ASN A 60 26.69 -0.44 -8.55
CA ASN A 60 28.08 -0.85 -8.29
C ASN A 60 28.61 -1.69 -9.47
N GLY A 61 28.33 -1.26 -10.70
CA GLY A 61 28.70 -1.97 -11.93
C GLY A 61 29.46 -1.12 -12.96
N GLY A 62 29.95 0.06 -12.58
CA GLY A 62 30.61 0.94 -13.54
C GLY A 62 31.64 1.86 -12.90
N GLN A 63 32.91 1.51 -13.11
CA GLN A 63 34.00 2.45 -13.38
C GLN A 63 34.55 3.27 -12.19
N GLN A 64 35.54 2.69 -11.51
CA GLN A 64 36.74 3.44 -11.15
C GLN A 64 37.90 2.81 -11.94
N ALA A 65 38.36 3.57 -12.93
CA ALA A 65 39.58 3.35 -13.69
C ALA A 65 40.80 3.75 -12.85
#